data_AF-A0A062V606-F1
#
_entry.id   AF-A0A062V606-F1
#
_cell.length_a   1.000
_cell.length_b   1.000
_cell.length_c   1.000
_cell.angle_alpha   90.00
_cell.angle_beta   90.00
_cell.angle_gamma   90.00
#
_symmetry.space_group_name_H-M   'P 1'
#
loop_
_entity.id
_entity.type
_entity.pdbx_description
1 polymer ?
#
loop_
_entity_poly.entity_id
_entity_poly.type
_entity_poly.pdbx_seq_one_letter_code
_entity_poly.pdbx_strand_id
1 'polypeptide(L)' 'MEMSFEESLMELENIVERLEQGQLSLDESLLLFDKGIRLVRECDTMLKNAQQRVDKLIEENNGLGSEPFELQEESTLEK' A
#
# COMPACT_ATOMS: atom_id res chain seq x y z
N MET A 1 7.45 -7.59 17.04
CA MET A 1 8.15 -6.65 16.15
C MET A 1 7.20 -6.38 15.01
N GLU A 2 6.77 -5.13 14.83
CA GLU A 2 6.02 -4.74 13.62
C GLU A 2 7.00 -4.75 12.44
N MET A 3 6.54 -5.23 11.28
CA MET A 3 7.33 -5.19 10.04
C MET A 3 7.44 -3.73 9.58
N SER A 4 8.55 -3.37 8.94
CA SER A 4 8.66 -2.10 8.20
C SER A 4 7.75 -2.08 6.97
N PHE A 5 7.58 -0.89 6.39
CA PHE A 5 6.81 -0.74 5.14
C PHE A 5 7.46 -1.54 4.01
N GLU A 6 8.78 -1.45 3.87
CA GLU A 6 9.55 -2.14 2.84
C GLU A 6 9.46 -3.66 2.97
N GLU A 7 9.51 -4.19 4.20
CA GLU A 7 9.32 -5.62 4.46
C GLU A 7 7.89 -6.08 4.13
N SER A 8 6.89 -5.28 4.50
CA SER A 8 5.47 -5.60 4.24
C SER A 8 5.16 -5.60 2.74
N LEU A 9 5.74 -4.63 2.01
CA LEU A 9 5.62 -4.54 0.56
C LEU A 9 6.30 -5.72 -0.13
N MET A 10 7.53 -6.07 0.28
CA MET A 10 8.27 -7.20 -0.30
C MET A 10 7.53 -8.53 -0.09
N GLU A 11 6.94 -8.74 1.09
CA GLU A 11 6.15 -9.94 1.35
C GLU A 11 4.88 -9.97 0.49
N LEU A 12 4.23 -8.82 0.27
CA LEU A 12 3.06 -8.71 -0.60
C LEU A 12 3.43 -9.04 -2.06
N GLU A 13 4.55 -8.53 -2.56
CA GLU A 13 5.05 -8.84 -3.91
C GLU A 13 5.29 -10.35 -4.08
N ASN A 14 5.92 -10.98 -3.10
CA ASN A 14 6.15 -12.43 -3.10
C ASN A 14 4.83 -13.23 -3.11
N ILE A 15 3.84 -12.78 -2.31
CA ILE A 15 2.50 -13.40 -2.33
C ILE A 15 1.86 -13.30 -3.71
N VAL A 16 1.92 -12.12 -4.34
CA VAL A 16 1.37 -11.91 -5.69
C VAL A 16 2.08 -12.82 -6.69
N GLU A 17 3.41 -12.86 -6.69
CA GLU A 17 4.19 -13.73 -7.56
C GLU A 17 3.78 -15.20 -7.41
N ARG A 18 3.63 -15.68 -6.17
CA ARG A 18 3.20 -17.07 -5.90
C ARG A 18 1.77 -17.35 -6.37
N LEU A 19 0.87 -16.38 -6.23
CA LEU A 19 -0.51 -16.50 -6.73
C LEU A 19 -0.54 -16.56 -8.27
N GLU A 20 0.30 -15.78 -8.95
CA GLU A 20 0.40 -15.75 -10.41
C GLU A 20 1.05 -17.02 -11.01
N GLN A 21 1.95 -17.68 -10.27
CA GLN A 21 2.57 -18.93 -10.71
C GLN A 21 1.58 -20.09 -10.90
N GLY A 22 0.40 -20.05 -10.28
CA GLY A 22 -0.70 -20.99 -10.53
C GLY A 22 -0.45 -22.44 -10.08
N GLN A 23 0.58 -22.70 -9.26
CA GLN A 23 0.94 -24.04 -8.76
C GLN A 23 0.34 -24.37 -7.39
N LEU A 24 -0.48 -23.47 -6.85
CA LEU A 24 -1.06 -23.57 -5.51
C LEU A 24 -2.38 -24.32 -5.53
N SER A 25 -2.65 -25.08 -4.47
CA SER A 25 -4.01 -25.57 -4.20
C SER A 25 -4.95 -24.43 -3.83
N LEU A 26 -6.27 -24.66 -3.94
CA LEU A 26 -7.28 -23.67 -3.59
C LEU A 26 -7.12 -23.15 -2.15
N ASP A 27 -6.86 -24.05 -1.19
CA ASP A 27 -6.70 -23.68 0.21
C ASP A 27 -5.46 -22.81 0.42
N GLU A 28 -4.34 -23.11 -0.25
CA GLU A 28 -3.13 -22.30 -0.21
C GLU A 28 -3.34 -20.93 -0.85
N SER A 29 -4.04 -20.86 -1.99
CA SER A 29 -4.39 -19.60 -2.63
C SER A 29 -5.25 -18.73 -1.72
N LEU A 30 -6.23 -19.30 -1.01
CA LEU A 30 -7.07 -18.56 -0.07
C LEU A 30 -6.28 -18.04 1.13
N LEU A 31 -5.34 -18.84 1.66
CA LEU A 31 -4.46 -18.42 2.75
C LEU A 31 -3.54 -17.27 2.34
N LEU A 32 -2.93 -17.37 1.16
CA LEU A 32 -2.07 -16.32 0.62
C LEU A 32 -2.86 -15.05 0.31
N PHE A 33 -4.08 -15.18 -0.21
CA PHE A 33 -4.97 -14.06 -0.45
C PHE A 33 -5.35 -13.33 0.86
N ASP A 34 -5.75 -14.05 1.92
CA ASP A 34 -6.06 -13.42 3.21
C ASP A 34 -4.83 -12.69 3.78
N LYS A 35 -3.65 -13.31 3.67
CA LYS A 35 -2.39 -12.68 4.08
C LYS A 35 -2.10 -11.42 3.27
N GLY A 36 -2.28 -11.45 1.95
CA GLY A 36 -2.10 -10.29 1.07
C GLY A 36 -3.02 -9.14 1.45
N ILE A 37 -4.29 -9.41 1.73
CA ILE A 37 -5.25 -8.38 2.18
C ILE A 37 -4.83 -7.73 3.51
N ARG A 38 -4.27 -8.51 4.44
CA ARG A 38 -3.75 -7.97 5.71
C ARG A 38 -2.57 -7.05 5.46
N LEU A 39 -1.61 -7.47 4.64
CA LEU A 39 -0.43 -6.66 4.31
C LEU A 39 -0.81 -5.35 3.61
N VAL A 40 -1.77 -5.38 2.67
CA VAL A 40 -2.27 -4.16 2.02
C VAL A 40 -2.82 -3.16 3.04
N ARG A 41 -3.60 -3.64 4.02
CA ARG A 41 -4.15 -2.78 5.09
C ARG A 41 -3.07 -2.24 6.03
N GLU A 42 -2.05 -3.04 6.32
CA GLU A 42 -0.90 -2.60 7.12
C GLU A 42 -0.11 -1.50 6.38
N CYS A 43 0.21 -1.71 5.10
CA CYS A 43 0.87 -0.71 4.26
C CYS A 43 0.07 0.60 4.20
N ASP A 44 -1.25 0.53 3.95
CA ASP A 44 -2.13 1.71 3.93
C ASP A 44 -2.12 2.46 5.28
N THR A 45 -2.11 1.72 6.39
CA THR A 45 -2.03 2.32 7.74
C THR A 45 -0.68 3.03 7.95
N MET A 46 0.42 2.42 7.55
CA MET A 46 1.75 3.02 7.65
C MET A 46 1.86 4.30 6.80
N LEU A 47 1.34 4.27 5.57
CA LEU A 47 1.32 5.43 4.68
C LEU A 47 0.45 6.57 5.25
N LYS A 48 -0.73 6.26 5.79
CA LYS A 48 -1.58 7.26 6.46
C LYS A 48 -0.88 7.91 7.66
N ASN A 49 -0.20 7.11 8.47
CA ASN A 49 0.57 7.64 9.60
C ASN A 49 1.73 8.52 9.15
N ALA A 50 2.42 8.14 8.07
CA ALA A 50 3.48 8.94 7.47
C ALA A 50 2.95 10.26 6.93
N GLN A 51 1.84 10.23 6.18
CA GLN A 51 1.19 11.42 5.63
C GLN A 51 0.77 12.38 6.74
N GLN A 52 0.09 11.90 7.79
CA GLN A 52 -0.30 12.74 8.93
C GLN A 52 0.90 13.39 9.62
N ARG A 53 2.04 12.70 9.68
CA ARG A 53 3.26 13.25 10.26
C ARG A 53 3.85 14.35 9.37
N VAL A 54 3.83 14.18 8.06
CA VAL A 54 4.24 15.21 7.10
C VAL A 54 3.33 16.43 7.18
N ASP A 55 2.01 16.23 7.20
CA ASP A 55 1.02 17.30 7.28
C ASP A 55 1.24 18.17 8.53
N LYS A 56 1.42 17.54 9.70
CA LYS A 56 1.73 18.28 10.94
C LYS A 56 3.00 19.09 10.85
N LEU A 57 4.07 18.55 10.25
CA LEU A 57 5.33 19.28 10.08
C LEU A 57 5.18 20.48 9.13
N ILE A 58 4.32 20.38 8.12
CA ILE A 58 4.01 21.50 7.21
C ILE A 58 3.19 22.58 7.93
N GLU A 59 2.19 22.19 8.72
CA GLU A 59 1.38 23.10 9.55
C GLU A 59 2.24 23.85 10.57
N GLU A 60 3.15 23.15 11.27
CA GLU A 60 4.07 23.73 12.26
C GLU A 60 5.08 24.72 11.65
N ASN A 61 5.41 24.56 10.35
CA ASN A 61 6.40 25.41 9.66
C ASN A 61 5.78 26.56 8.85
N ASN A 62 4.53 26.95 9.17
CA ASN A 62 3.87 28.15 8.68
C ASN A 62 3.68 28.22 7.14
N GLY A 63 3.20 27.13 6.53
CA GLY A 63 2.40 27.23 5.30
C GLY A 63 3.17 27.43 3.98
N LEU A 64 4.16 26.59 3.68
CA LEU A 64 4.38 26.22 2.27
C LEU A 64 3.19 25.34 1.87
N GLY A 65 2.11 25.99 1.41
CA GLY A 65 0.80 25.38 1.19
C GLY A 65 0.87 24.03 0.49
N SER A 66 0.43 22.99 1.18
CA SER A 66 0.08 21.72 0.56
C SER A 66 -1.29 21.88 -0.08
N GLU A 67 -1.30 22.07 -1.40
CA GLU A 67 -2.51 21.72 -2.15
C GLU A 67 -2.67 20.19 -2.08
N PRO A 68 -3.90 19.68 -1.88
CA PRO A 68 -4.15 18.25 -1.94
C PRO A 68 -3.58 17.69 -3.25
N PHE A 69 -2.72 16.68 -3.15
CA PHE A 69 -2.24 15.98 -4.34
C PHE A 69 -3.39 15.16 -4.92
N GLU A 70 -4.12 15.73 -5.87
CA GLU A 70 -5.12 15.01 -6.65
C GLU A 70 -4.38 14.07 -7.61
N LEU A 71 -4.50 12.76 -7.34
CA LEU A 71 -4.14 11.74 -8.32
C LEU A 71 -5.03 11.96 -9.54
N GLN A 72 -4.48 12.55 -10.59
CA GLN A 72 -5.12 12.56 -11.89
C GLN A 72 -5.17 11.10 -12.37
N GLU A 73 -6.32 10.45 -12.17
CA GLU A 73 -6.64 9.24 -12.89
C GLU A 73 -6.56 9.58 -14.38
N GLU A 74 -5.47 9.19 -15.05
CA GLU A 74 -5.45 9.13 -16.50
C GLU A 74 -6.52 8.11 -16.91
N SER A 75 -7.76 8.59 -17.08
CA SER A 75 -8.76 7.88 -17.87
C SER A 75 -8.27 7.91 -19.32
N THR A 76 -7.33 7.03 -19.66
CA THR A 76 -7.12 6.65 -21.05
C THR A 76 -8.25 5.70 -21.43
N LEU A 77 -9.45 6.26 -21.56
CA LEU A 77 -10.54 5.70 -22.34
C LEU A 77 -10.89 6.73 -23.41
N GLU A 78 -10.36 6.53 -24.61
CA GLU A 78 -10.80 7.00 -25.93
C GLU A 78 -9.62 6.71 -26.90
N LYS A 79 -9.62 5.74 -27.81
CA LYS A 79 -10.66 5.05 -28.59
C LYS A 79 -10.19 3.66 -29.00
#